data_AF-A0A0D0E0U0-F1
#
_entry.id   AF-A0A0D0E0U0-F1
#
_cell.length_a   1.000
_cell.length_b   1.000
_cell.length_c   1.000
_cell.angle_alpha   90.00
_cell.angle_beta   90.00
_cell.angle_gamma   90.00
#
_symmetry.space_group_name_H-M   'P 1'
#
loop_
_entity.id
_entity.type
_entity.pdbx_description
1 polymer ?
#
loop_
_entity_poly.entity_id
_entity_poly.type
_entity_poly.pdbx_seq_one_letter_code
_entity_poly.pdbx_strand_id
1 'polypeptide(L)'
;MDDQDTKQRPVLSKALLRWISKEYSDMNGTFYHILSHPPTPLEFARLVHASRPVIIRGVEFPALKKWTNEYVVERMGGQSISVAVTPNGRADAVTRGIDGKLYFAEPFTDTMTIDELLTKLQSDEKYVYYLQSQNGNLYSDRFFSKEQEDRSEFEALRPDVPPEIRFISDALDRTPDAVNLWIGGSDSVTSIHSDPYENIYTVVRGTKHFTLLPPTEGWCLEEKSYPHAMYSRADIASELQLVPSPPEIPLVRWSSVADPHLPNALPIEAQPIHITLNAGETLYLPVGWWHFVRQSGDITIAVNWWYDAEIQGMNWMWLNMLRAGGNVPPQETNNL
;
A
#
# COMPACT_ATOMS: atom_id res chain seq x y z
N MET A 1 40.94 -11.90 -14.37
CA MET A 1 40.04 -12.68 -15.25
C MET A 1 38.71 -12.64 -14.54
N ASP A 2 38.14 -11.43 -14.51
CA ASP A 2 36.94 -11.08 -13.74
C ASP A 2 35.75 -11.18 -14.68
N ASP A 3 34.94 -12.20 -14.44
CA ASP A 3 33.68 -12.42 -15.14
C ASP A 3 32.62 -11.57 -14.41
N GLN A 4 32.60 -10.26 -14.66
CA GLN A 4 31.43 -9.43 -14.36
C GLN A 4 30.37 -9.66 -15.42
N ASP A 5 29.83 -10.87 -15.44
CA ASP A 5 28.59 -11.19 -16.12
C ASP A 5 27.46 -10.49 -15.34
N THR A 6 27.24 -9.22 -15.66
CA THR A 6 26.00 -8.51 -15.31
C THR A 6 24.88 -9.22 -16.05
N LYS A 7 24.40 -10.33 -15.48
CA LYS A 7 23.33 -11.16 -16.06
C LYS A 7 22.11 -10.27 -16.28
N GLN A 8 21.96 -9.78 -17.50
CA GLN A 8 20.74 -9.16 -17.98
C GLN A 8 19.61 -10.13 -17.67
N ARG A 9 18.69 -9.72 -16.80
CA ARG A 9 17.54 -10.56 -16.46
C ARG A 9 16.81 -10.91 -17.77
N PRO A 10 16.46 -12.19 -17.99
CA PRO A 10 15.69 -12.57 -19.17
C PRO A 10 14.38 -11.78 -19.19
N VAL A 11 14.18 -10.98 -20.24
CA VAL A 11 12.95 -10.24 -20.43
C VAL A 11 11.94 -11.18 -21.08
N LEU A 12 10.86 -11.48 -20.37
CA LEU A 12 9.77 -12.25 -20.95
C LEU A 12 9.09 -11.44 -22.06
N SER A 13 8.75 -12.11 -23.16
CA SER A 13 8.02 -11.43 -24.22
C SER A 13 6.65 -11.00 -23.72
N LYS A 14 6.18 -9.83 -24.16
CA LYS A 14 4.83 -9.35 -23.82
C LYS A 14 3.75 -10.35 -24.25
N ALA A 15 3.98 -11.11 -25.33
CA ALA A 15 3.08 -12.17 -25.78
C ALA A 15 2.98 -13.32 -24.76
N LEU A 16 4.10 -13.75 -24.17
CA LEU A 16 4.09 -14.80 -23.15
C LEU A 16 3.39 -14.31 -21.87
N LEU A 17 3.69 -13.10 -21.40
CA LEU A 17 3.04 -12.53 -20.22
C LEU A 17 1.52 -12.39 -20.41
N ARG A 18 1.10 -11.94 -21.60
CA ARG A 18 -0.32 -11.90 -21.97
C ARG A 18 -0.98 -13.28 -21.97
N TRP A 19 -0.29 -14.30 -22.46
CA TRP A 19 -0.80 -15.67 -22.42
C TRP A 19 -0.94 -16.16 -20.97
N ILE A 20 0.07 -15.99 -20.12
CA ILE A 20 0.01 -16.35 -18.69
C ILE A 20 -1.16 -15.63 -17.99
N SER A 21 -1.30 -14.32 -18.23
CA SER A 21 -2.40 -13.51 -17.71
C SER A 21 -3.77 -14.05 -18.14
N LYS A 22 -3.89 -14.46 -19.41
CA LYS A 22 -5.11 -15.05 -19.95
C LYS A 22 -5.41 -16.40 -19.32
N GLU A 23 -4.44 -17.31 -19.22
CA GLU A 23 -4.62 -18.62 -18.57
C GLU A 23 -5.05 -18.46 -17.10
N TYR A 24 -4.43 -17.52 -16.37
CA TYR A 24 -4.83 -17.20 -15.01
C TYR A 24 -6.30 -16.75 -14.98
N SER A 25 -6.68 -15.80 -15.84
CA SER A 25 -8.03 -15.25 -15.89
C SER A 25 -9.09 -16.27 -16.33
N ASP A 26 -8.78 -17.13 -17.30
CA ASP A 26 -9.71 -18.17 -17.78
C ASP A 26 -10.06 -19.17 -16.67
N MET A 27 -9.11 -19.48 -15.76
CA MET A 27 -9.38 -20.35 -14.61
C MET A 27 -10.00 -19.62 -13.42
N ASN A 28 -9.55 -18.39 -13.13
CA ASN A 28 -9.85 -17.70 -11.89
C ASN A 28 -10.96 -16.65 -12.00
N GLY A 29 -11.16 -16.06 -13.17
CA GLY A 29 -12.06 -14.93 -13.41
C GLY A 29 -11.80 -13.75 -12.48
N THR A 30 -12.81 -12.89 -12.33
CA THR A 30 -12.76 -11.69 -11.49
C THR A 30 -13.51 -11.82 -10.17
N PHE A 31 -13.98 -13.02 -9.82
CA PHE A 31 -14.69 -13.24 -8.56
C PHE A 31 -13.73 -13.23 -7.36
N TYR A 32 -14.28 -12.97 -6.19
CA TYR A 32 -13.59 -13.09 -4.90
C TYR A 32 -14.56 -13.68 -3.88
N HIS A 33 -14.01 -14.30 -2.83
CA HIS A 33 -14.83 -14.90 -1.79
C HIS A 33 -15.13 -13.90 -0.67
N ILE A 34 -16.30 -14.08 -0.05
CA ILE A 34 -16.70 -13.36 1.16
C ILE A 34 -16.99 -14.40 2.22
N LEU A 35 -16.21 -14.40 3.29
CA LEU A 35 -16.41 -15.23 4.47
C LEU A 35 -17.29 -14.48 5.46
N SER A 36 -18.33 -15.17 5.96
CA SER A 36 -19.27 -14.59 6.94
C SER A 36 -18.69 -14.48 8.36
N HIS A 37 -17.62 -15.21 8.65
CA HIS A 37 -16.91 -15.23 9.93
C HIS A 37 -15.40 -15.46 9.68
N PRO A 38 -14.54 -15.17 10.67
CA PRO A 38 -13.13 -15.52 10.59
C PRO A 38 -12.92 -17.02 10.36
N PRO A 39 -12.02 -17.43 9.44
CA PRO A 39 -11.67 -18.84 9.24
C PRO A 39 -10.79 -19.37 10.38
N THR A 40 -10.69 -20.69 10.50
CA THR A 40 -9.64 -21.33 11.30
C THR A 40 -8.25 -21.05 10.69
N PRO A 41 -7.15 -21.19 11.47
CA PRO A 41 -5.80 -21.01 10.93
C PRO A 41 -5.51 -21.91 9.72
N LEU A 42 -5.95 -23.17 9.74
CA LEU A 42 -5.77 -24.10 8.62
C LEU A 42 -6.55 -23.67 7.37
N GLU A 43 -7.78 -23.17 7.53
CA GLU A 43 -8.56 -22.64 6.42
C GLU A 43 -7.90 -21.39 5.85
N PHE A 44 -7.40 -20.49 6.70
CA PHE A 44 -6.68 -19.29 6.26
C PHE A 44 -5.39 -19.65 5.51
N ALA A 45 -4.60 -20.60 6.00
CA ALA A 45 -3.39 -21.07 5.31
C ALA A 45 -3.69 -21.61 3.90
N ARG A 46 -4.86 -22.22 3.68
CA ARG A 46 -5.32 -22.62 2.34
C ARG A 46 -5.66 -21.43 1.44
N LEU A 47 -6.20 -20.34 2.01
CA LEU A 47 -6.43 -19.09 1.27
C LEU A 47 -5.12 -18.43 0.87
N VAL A 48 -4.13 -18.42 1.77
CA VAL A 48 -2.77 -17.93 1.48
C VAL A 48 -2.14 -18.74 0.35
N HIS A 49 -2.21 -20.07 0.41
CA HIS A 49 -1.74 -20.92 -0.67
C HIS A 49 -2.47 -20.66 -2.01
N ALA A 50 -3.78 -20.37 -1.98
CA ALA A 50 -4.52 -20.01 -3.18
C ALA A 50 -4.13 -18.63 -3.73
N SER A 51 -3.58 -17.74 -2.90
CA SER A 51 -3.11 -16.39 -3.23
C SER A 51 -4.18 -15.58 -3.99
N ARG A 52 -5.40 -15.55 -3.44
CA ARG A 52 -6.53 -14.77 -3.98
C ARG A 52 -7.14 -13.84 -2.94
N PRO A 53 -7.62 -12.65 -3.32
CA PRO A 53 -8.30 -11.73 -2.42
C PRO A 53 -9.55 -12.34 -1.82
N VAL A 54 -9.76 -12.11 -0.52
CA VAL A 54 -10.92 -12.58 0.24
C VAL A 54 -11.39 -11.50 1.19
N ILE A 55 -12.69 -11.23 1.22
CA ILE A 55 -13.31 -10.44 2.29
C ILE A 55 -13.65 -11.36 3.45
N ILE A 56 -13.27 -10.98 4.67
CA ILE A 56 -13.51 -11.68 5.92
C ILE A 56 -14.35 -10.76 6.79
N ARG A 57 -15.54 -11.21 7.18
CA ARG A 57 -16.41 -10.52 8.13
C ARG A 57 -16.24 -11.07 9.54
N GLY A 58 -16.57 -10.26 10.54
CA GLY A 58 -16.58 -10.67 11.95
C GLY A 58 -15.21 -10.69 12.63
N VAL A 59 -14.20 -10.03 12.06
CA VAL A 59 -12.96 -9.70 12.78
C VAL A 59 -13.28 -8.53 13.72
N GLU A 60 -13.20 -8.76 15.02
CA GLU A 60 -13.65 -7.79 16.04
C GLU A 60 -12.47 -7.23 16.84
N PHE A 61 -12.43 -5.91 17.03
CA PHE A 61 -11.53 -5.22 17.95
C PHE A 61 -12.14 -3.88 18.41
N PRO A 62 -11.71 -3.32 19.57
CA PRO A 62 -12.41 -2.18 20.19
C PRO A 62 -12.57 -0.94 19.28
N ALA A 63 -11.59 -0.64 18.43
CA ALA A 63 -11.64 0.53 17.54
C ALA A 63 -12.89 0.58 16.65
N LEU A 64 -13.39 -0.59 16.19
CA LEU A 64 -14.60 -0.70 15.36
C LEU A 64 -15.86 -0.11 16.02
N LYS A 65 -15.87 0.00 17.35
CA LYS A 65 -17.01 0.50 18.12
C LYS A 65 -16.73 1.84 18.80
N LYS A 66 -15.45 2.19 18.98
CA LYS A 66 -15.05 3.35 19.80
C LYS A 66 -14.64 4.57 18.98
N TRP A 67 -14.07 4.40 17.80
CA TRP A 67 -13.39 5.48 17.08
C TRP A 67 -14.34 6.46 16.38
N THR A 68 -15.03 7.28 17.18
CA THR A 68 -15.65 8.54 16.75
C THR A 68 -14.60 9.65 16.66
N ASN A 69 -14.94 10.80 16.06
CA ASN A 69 -14.02 11.95 16.03
C ASN A 69 -13.67 12.39 17.45
N GLU A 70 -14.68 12.52 18.31
CA GLU A 70 -14.56 12.99 19.69
C GLU A 70 -13.65 12.05 20.49
N TYR A 71 -13.85 10.73 20.36
CA TYR A 71 -13.04 9.75 21.07
C TYR A 71 -11.56 9.82 20.65
N VAL A 72 -11.28 9.84 19.34
CA VAL A 72 -9.89 9.85 18.87
C VAL A 72 -9.21 11.17 19.24
N VAL A 73 -9.89 12.31 19.13
CA VAL A 73 -9.38 13.63 19.56
C VAL A 73 -9.11 13.65 21.06
N GLU A 74 -10.05 13.19 21.90
CA GLU A 74 -9.86 13.14 23.36
C GLU A 74 -8.67 12.25 23.75
N ARG A 75 -8.56 11.07 23.12
CA ARG A 75 -7.49 10.10 23.44
C ARG A 75 -6.12 10.56 23.00
N MET A 76 -6.01 11.19 21.84
CA MET A 76 -4.74 11.69 21.32
C MET A 76 -4.33 13.03 21.94
N GLY A 77 -5.30 13.83 22.38
CA GLY A 77 -5.04 15.15 22.96
C GLY A 77 -4.19 16.03 22.04
N GLY A 78 -3.17 16.68 22.60
CA GLY A 78 -2.24 17.53 21.86
C GLY A 78 -1.06 16.79 21.20
N GLN A 79 -1.11 15.46 21.07
CA GLN A 79 -0.04 14.69 20.44
C GLN A 79 0.10 15.09 18.96
N SER A 80 1.32 15.46 18.59
CA SER A 80 1.69 15.72 17.20
C SER A 80 1.86 14.41 16.43
N ILE A 81 1.32 14.37 15.22
CA ILE A 81 1.35 13.24 14.29
C ILE A 81 1.89 13.69 12.92
N SER A 82 2.51 12.75 12.21
CA SER A 82 3.04 12.93 10.87
C SER A 82 1.96 12.66 9.81
N VAL A 83 1.70 13.63 8.95
CA VAL A 83 0.63 13.58 7.92
C VAL A 83 1.20 13.89 6.54
N ALA A 84 0.89 13.06 5.56
CA ALA A 84 1.26 13.30 4.18
C ALA A 84 0.37 14.39 3.56
N VAL A 85 1.00 15.33 2.86
CA VAL A 85 0.36 16.46 2.20
C VAL A 85 0.76 16.49 0.73
N THR A 86 -0.23 16.55 -0.14
CA THR A 86 -0.02 16.56 -1.60
C THR A 86 -0.92 17.59 -2.28
N PRO A 87 -0.54 18.10 -3.46
CA PRO A 87 -1.38 19.04 -4.21
C PRO A 87 -2.64 18.43 -4.81
N ASN A 88 -2.73 17.12 -4.93
CA ASN A 88 -3.75 16.44 -5.73
C ASN A 88 -4.20 15.09 -5.14
N GLY A 89 -3.81 14.78 -3.90
CA GLY A 89 -4.16 13.56 -3.21
C GLY A 89 -3.38 12.30 -3.61
N ARG A 90 -2.40 12.43 -4.50
CA ARG A 90 -1.60 11.31 -5.00
C ARG A 90 -0.20 11.35 -4.39
N ALA A 91 -0.07 10.70 -3.24
CA ALA A 91 1.23 10.40 -2.68
C ALA A 91 1.82 9.15 -3.35
N ASP A 92 3.15 9.02 -3.33
CA ASP A 92 3.89 7.85 -3.82
C ASP A 92 3.45 7.50 -5.26
N ALA A 93 3.55 8.49 -6.15
CA ALA A 93 2.98 8.42 -7.48
C ALA A 93 3.90 9.01 -8.55
N VAL A 94 3.81 8.45 -9.76
CA VAL A 94 4.54 8.99 -10.92
C VAL A 94 3.96 10.37 -11.28
N THR A 95 4.79 11.40 -11.16
CA THR A 95 4.41 12.81 -11.31
C THR A 95 5.35 13.52 -12.27
N ARG A 96 4.80 14.41 -13.10
CA ARG A 96 5.60 15.24 -14.01
C ARG A 96 6.15 16.47 -13.28
N GLY A 97 7.48 16.60 -13.26
CA GLY A 97 8.16 17.79 -12.77
C GLY A 97 8.06 18.97 -13.72
N ILE A 98 8.45 20.15 -13.23
CA ILE A 98 8.46 21.40 -14.01
C ILE A 98 9.42 21.36 -15.21
N ASP A 99 10.44 20.50 -15.14
CA ASP A 99 11.39 20.23 -16.23
C ASP A 99 10.84 19.27 -17.30
N GLY A 100 9.58 18.84 -17.14
CA GLY A 100 8.89 17.92 -18.05
C GLY A 100 9.21 16.44 -17.83
N LYS A 101 10.14 16.08 -16.93
CA LYS A 101 10.48 14.68 -16.63
C LYS A 101 9.48 14.05 -15.68
N LEU A 102 9.44 12.72 -15.66
CA LEU A 102 8.63 11.95 -14.73
C LEU A 102 9.48 11.51 -13.54
N TYR A 103 8.94 11.69 -12.34
CA TYR A 103 9.55 11.31 -11.07
C TYR A 103 8.60 10.40 -10.30
N PHE A 104 9.14 9.51 -9.48
CA PHE A 104 8.37 8.97 -8.37
C PHE A 104 8.35 10.06 -7.28
N ALA A 105 7.16 10.57 -6.97
CA ALA A 105 6.99 11.69 -6.05
C ALA A 105 6.46 11.23 -4.69
N GLU A 106 7.29 11.41 -3.66
CA GLU A 106 6.88 11.28 -2.26
C GLU A 106 6.14 12.54 -1.79
N PRO A 107 5.21 12.41 -0.84
CA PRO A 107 4.47 13.54 -0.30
C PRO A 107 5.35 14.45 0.56
N PHE A 108 4.88 15.67 0.80
CA PHE A 108 5.43 16.50 1.88
C PHE A 108 4.89 15.95 3.21
N THR A 109 5.74 15.75 4.21
CA THR A 109 5.29 15.36 5.55
C THR A 109 5.16 16.60 6.42
N ASP A 110 3.94 16.87 6.87
CA ASP A 110 3.63 17.95 7.81
C ASP A 110 3.32 17.37 9.19
N THR A 111 3.47 18.19 10.23
CA THR A 111 3.17 17.78 11.60
C THR A 111 1.96 18.56 12.11
N MET A 112 0.95 17.85 12.61
CA MET A 112 -0.27 18.43 13.16
C MET A 112 -0.87 17.52 14.23
N THR A 113 -1.91 17.97 14.91
CA THR A 113 -2.72 17.13 15.81
C THR A 113 -3.77 16.33 15.03
N ILE A 114 -4.34 15.30 15.65
CA ILE A 114 -5.44 14.56 15.03
C ILE A 114 -6.67 15.45 14.82
N ASP A 115 -6.94 16.41 15.71
CA ASP A 115 -8.06 17.34 15.60
C ASP A 115 -7.92 18.24 14.37
N GLU A 116 -6.72 18.78 14.16
CA GLU A 116 -6.40 19.55 12.95
C GLU A 116 -6.56 18.70 11.68
N LEU A 117 -6.07 17.45 11.67
CA LEU A 117 -6.26 16.55 10.53
C LEU A 117 -7.74 16.33 10.23
N LEU A 118 -8.55 15.96 11.22
CA LEU A 118 -9.97 15.69 11.02
C LEU A 118 -10.71 16.93 10.55
N THR A 119 -10.41 18.10 11.10
CA THR A 119 -10.97 19.39 10.66
C THR A 119 -10.64 19.66 9.19
N LYS A 120 -9.39 19.42 8.78
CA LYS A 120 -8.93 19.61 7.40
C LYS A 120 -9.57 18.65 6.41
N LEU A 121 -9.78 17.40 6.79
CA LEU A 121 -10.47 16.41 5.95
C LEU A 121 -11.95 16.75 5.70
N GLN A 122 -12.55 17.57 6.55
CA GLN A 122 -13.95 18.02 6.44
C GLN A 122 -14.08 19.43 5.83
N SER A 123 -12.97 20.06 5.48
CA SER A 123 -12.91 21.43 4.96
C SER A 123 -12.44 21.42 3.50
N ASP A 124 -12.80 22.48 2.76
CA ASP A 124 -12.28 22.69 1.39
C ASP A 124 -10.87 23.26 1.49
N GLU A 125 -9.88 22.37 1.44
CA GLU A 125 -8.46 22.70 1.57
C GLU A 125 -7.77 22.75 0.20
N LYS A 126 -6.77 23.63 0.08
CA LYS A 126 -5.95 23.71 -1.13
C LYS A 126 -5.15 22.42 -1.38
N TYR A 127 -4.77 21.75 -0.31
CA TYR A 127 -3.94 20.54 -0.32
C TYR A 127 -4.72 19.36 0.24
N VAL A 128 -4.36 18.17 -0.20
CA VAL A 128 -4.96 16.93 0.28
C VAL A 128 -4.08 16.34 1.37
N TYR A 129 -4.72 16.02 2.50
CA TYR A 129 -4.10 15.47 3.70
C TYR A 129 -4.41 13.97 3.81
N TYR A 130 -3.42 13.17 4.18
CA TYR A 130 -3.60 11.74 4.37
C TYR A 130 -2.60 11.20 5.39
N LEU A 131 -3.10 10.60 6.47
CA LEU A 131 -2.29 9.80 7.38
C LEU A 131 -2.12 8.42 6.75
N GLN A 132 -0.92 8.18 6.22
CA GLN A 132 -0.62 7.00 5.38
C GLN A 132 0.81 6.48 5.54
N SER A 133 1.50 6.83 6.62
CA SER A 133 2.83 6.31 6.90
C SER A 133 2.78 4.78 7.07
N GLN A 134 3.54 4.06 6.25
CA GLN A 134 3.48 2.59 6.14
C GLN A 134 4.64 1.88 6.88
N ASN A 135 5.22 2.56 7.87
CA ASN A 135 6.42 2.12 8.60
C ASN A 135 6.08 1.50 9.97
N GLY A 136 4.89 0.91 10.11
CA GLY A 136 4.40 0.41 11.39
C GLY A 136 4.05 1.54 12.35
N ASN A 137 3.39 2.59 11.86
CA ASN A 137 3.11 3.78 12.66
C ASN A 137 2.32 3.49 13.94
N LEU A 138 1.55 2.39 14.00
CA LEU A 138 0.88 1.92 15.20
C LEU A 138 1.69 0.86 15.93
N TYR A 139 2.20 -0.16 15.24
CA TYR A 139 3.16 -1.15 15.77
C TYR A 139 4.24 -1.41 14.72
N SER A 140 5.51 -1.22 15.08
CA SER A 140 6.64 -1.43 14.16
C SER A 140 7.29 -2.80 14.35
N ASP A 141 8.24 -3.14 13.48
CA ASP A 141 9.06 -4.35 13.59
C ASP A 141 9.75 -4.47 14.95
N ARG A 142 10.14 -3.33 15.55
CA ARG A 142 10.75 -3.24 16.89
C ARG A 142 9.82 -3.73 17.99
N PHE A 143 8.51 -3.52 17.84
CA PHE A 143 7.52 -4.04 18.78
C PHE A 143 7.57 -5.56 18.85
N PHE A 144 7.66 -6.20 17.67
CA PHE A 144 7.57 -7.65 17.54
C PHE A 144 8.91 -8.33 17.81
N SER A 145 10.03 -7.71 17.41
CA SER A 145 11.38 -8.23 17.69
C SER A 145 11.76 -8.14 19.18
N LYS A 146 11.12 -7.25 19.94
CA LYS A 146 11.41 -6.98 21.37
C LYS A 146 12.86 -6.54 21.62
N GLU A 147 13.57 -6.10 20.60
CA GLU A 147 14.97 -5.72 20.71
C GLU A 147 15.14 -4.26 21.20
N GLN A 148 14.13 -3.41 21.01
CA GLN A 148 14.17 -1.98 21.35
C GLN A 148 12.81 -1.46 21.82
N GLU A 149 12.81 -0.29 22.47
CA GLU A 149 11.58 0.44 22.79
C GLU A 149 10.89 0.90 21.50
N ASP A 150 9.64 0.46 21.29
CA ASP A 150 8.84 0.86 20.14
C ASP A 150 7.95 2.05 20.48
N ARG A 151 8.37 3.23 20.01
CA ARG A 151 7.64 4.49 20.20
C ARG A 151 6.76 4.79 19.01
N SER A 152 5.45 4.84 19.24
CA SER A 152 4.46 5.24 18.24
C SER A 152 3.86 6.60 18.58
N GLU A 153 3.62 7.42 17.56
CA GLU A 153 2.82 8.66 17.67
C GLU A 153 1.37 8.36 18.11
N PHE A 154 0.92 7.11 18.01
CA PHE A 154 -0.43 6.64 18.28
C PHE A 154 -0.52 5.70 19.50
N GLU A 155 0.44 5.80 20.43
CA GLU A 155 0.48 4.99 21.67
C GLU A 155 -0.87 4.96 22.41
N ALA A 156 -1.56 6.11 22.48
CA ALA A 156 -2.85 6.24 23.16
C ALA A 156 -3.99 5.42 22.52
N LEU A 157 -3.86 5.06 21.23
CA LEU A 157 -4.84 4.29 20.46
C LEU A 157 -4.52 2.80 20.39
N ARG A 158 -3.28 2.38 20.70
CA ARG A 158 -2.86 0.97 20.74
C ARG A 158 -3.82 0.05 21.51
N PRO A 159 -4.34 0.41 22.70
CA PRO A 159 -5.27 -0.47 23.43
C PRO A 159 -6.55 -0.85 22.67
N ASP A 160 -6.90 -0.12 21.61
CA ASP A 160 -8.10 -0.38 20.81
C ASP A 160 -7.87 -1.22 19.55
N VAL A 161 -6.61 -1.53 19.22
CA VAL A 161 -6.22 -2.28 18.04
C VAL A 161 -5.28 -3.42 18.45
N PRO A 162 -5.56 -4.68 18.11
CA PRO A 162 -4.66 -5.76 18.47
C PRO A 162 -3.35 -5.64 17.67
N PRO A 163 -2.19 -5.93 18.28
CA PRO A 163 -0.93 -5.97 17.56
C PRO A 163 -0.91 -7.12 16.53
N GLU A 164 -1.75 -8.14 16.72
CA GLU A 164 -1.82 -9.32 15.86
C GLU A 164 -3.25 -9.81 15.71
N ILE A 165 -3.59 -10.36 14.54
CA ILE A 165 -4.84 -11.11 14.37
C ILE A 165 -4.51 -12.59 14.58
N ARG A 166 -4.89 -13.14 15.73
CA ARG A 166 -4.41 -14.45 16.22
C ARG A 166 -4.50 -15.58 15.19
N PHE A 167 -5.66 -15.78 14.57
CA PHE A 167 -5.81 -16.89 13.61
C PHE A 167 -4.95 -16.74 12.36
N ILE A 168 -4.51 -15.52 12.04
CA ILE A 168 -3.62 -15.21 10.91
C ILE A 168 -2.18 -15.49 11.31
N SER A 169 -1.74 -14.98 12.48
CA SER A 169 -0.41 -15.31 13.01
C SER A 169 -0.23 -16.82 13.17
N ASP A 170 -1.24 -17.53 13.68
CA ASP A 170 -1.22 -18.98 13.84
C ASP A 170 -1.16 -19.72 12.49
N ALA A 171 -1.74 -19.15 11.43
CA ALA A 171 -1.74 -19.74 10.09
C ALA A 171 -0.42 -19.52 9.35
N LEU A 172 0.23 -18.38 9.58
CA LEU A 172 1.48 -17.98 8.94
C LEU A 172 2.72 -18.35 9.75
N ASP A 173 2.53 -18.82 10.99
CA ASP A 173 3.57 -19.10 11.98
C ASP A 173 4.54 -17.93 12.17
N ARG A 174 4.00 -16.70 12.17
CA ARG A 174 4.76 -15.45 12.34
C ARG A 174 3.88 -14.31 12.84
N THR A 175 4.51 -13.31 13.44
CA THR A 175 3.85 -12.03 13.76
C THR A 175 3.86 -11.11 12.54
N PRO A 176 3.06 -10.04 12.54
CA PRO A 176 3.26 -8.95 11.58
C PRO A 176 4.65 -8.32 11.72
N ASP A 177 5.11 -7.70 10.63
CA ASP A 177 6.26 -6.79 10.61
C ASP A 177 5.83 -5.37 10.94
N ALA A 178 4.60 -5.02 10.56
CA ALA A 178 4.05 -3.69 10.77
C ALA A 178 2.53 -3.72 10.91
N VAL A 179 2.02 -2.79 11.72
CA VAL A 179 0.60 -2.45 11.79
C VAL A 179 0.46 -0.97 11.52
N ASN A 180 -0.29 -0.61 10.48
CA ASN A 180 -0.44 0.77 10.06
C ASN A 180 -1.87 1.26 10.27
N LEU A 181 -1.99 2.47 10.82
CA LEU A 181 -3.19 3.29 10.86
C LEU A 181 -3.26 4.17 9.60
N TRP A 182 -4.45 4.28 9.03
CA TRP A 182 -4.75 5.10 7.87
C TRP A 182 -5.93 6.02 8.15
N ILE A 183 -5.80 7.32 7.89
CA ILE A 183 -6.89 8.31 8.04
C ILE A 183 -6.84 9.32 6.90
N GLY A 184 -7.87 9.35 6.05
CA GLY A 184 -7.96 10.28 4.94
C GLY A 184 -9.39 10.49 4.42
N GLY A 185 -9.53 11.39 3.45
CA GLY A 185 -10.81 11.75 2.81
C GLY A 185 -10.88 11.30 1.34
N SER A 186 -11.98 11.60 0.66
CA SER A 186 -12.25 11.11 -0.70
C SER A 186 -11.19 11.49 -1.75
N ASP A 187 -10.44 12.56 -1.50
CA ASP A 187 -9.39 13.03 -2.40
C ASP A 187 -8.08 12.28 -2.25
N SER A 188 -7.85 11.56 -1.14
CA SER A 188 -6.63 10.77 -0.98
C SER A 188 -6.71 9.47 -1.78
N VAL A 189 -5.72 9.27 -2.65
CA VAL A 189 -5.64 8.13 -3.57
C VAL A 189 -4.27 7.49 -3.48
N THR A 190 -4.24 6.18 -3.24
CA THR A 190 -3.01 5.40 -3.32
C THR A 190 -2.86 4.88 -4.75
N SER A 191 -1.76 5.27 -5.40
CA SER A 191 -1.47 4.90 -6.79
C SER A 191 -1.24 3.39 -6.95
N ILE A 192 -1.31 2.87 -8.17
CA ILE A 192 -1.25 1.41 -8.39
C ILE A 192 0.15 0.85 -8.11
N HIS A 193 0.24 -0.08 -7.18
CA HIS A 193 1.50 -0.69 -6.74
C HIS A 193 1.27 -2.11 -6.21
N SER A 194 2.35 -2.77 -5.82
CA SER A 194 2.34 -4.13 -5.29
C SER A 194 3.37 -4.27 -4.17
N ASP A 195 2.92 -4.82 -3.05
CA ASP A 195 3.71 -4.99 -1.83
C ASP A 195 4.27 -6.41 -1.71
N PRO A 196 5.41 -6.57 -1.00
CA PRO A 196 5.97 -7.87 -0.64
C PRO A 196 5.31 -8.51 0.60
N TYR A 197 4.10 -8.09 0.98
CA TYR A 197 3.44 -8.52 2.22
C TYR A 197 2.13 -9.27 1.97
N GLU A 198 1.82 -10.21 2.87
CA GLU A 198 0.44 -10.65 3.07
C GLU A 198 -0.29 -9.57 3.87
N ASN A 199 -1.19 -8.85 3.20
CA ASN A 199 -1.79 -7.64 3.76
C ASN A 199 -3.21 -7.92 4.27
N ILE A 200 -3.43 -7.71 5.57
CA ILE A 200 -4.75 -7.82 6.20
C ILE A 200 -5.28 -6.42 6.44
N TYR A 201 -6.23 -5.97 5.63
CA TYR A 201 -6.70 -4.59 5.62
C TYR A 201 -8.12 -4.48 6.17
N THR A 202 -8.34 -3.81 7.29
CA THR A 202 -9.67 -3.63 7.89
C THR A 202 -10.11 -2.19 7.88
N VAL A 203 -11.30 -1.91 7.37
CA VAL A 203 -11.91 -0.58 7.47
C VAL A 203 -12.59 -0.45 8.83
N VAL A 204 -12.17 0.53 9.60
CA VAL A 204 -12.75 0.84 10.92
C VAL A 204 -13.96 1.75 10.75
N ARG A 205 -13.85 2.75 9.87
CA ARG A 205 -14.91 3.72 9.60
C ARG A 205 -14.83 4.19 8.15
N GLY A 206 -15.98 4.45 7.52
CA GLY A 206 -16.06 4.86 6.12
C GLY A 206 -15.96 3.66 5.17
N THR A 207 -15.42 3.91 3.98
CA THR A 207 -15.39 2.93 2.89
C THR A 207 -14.13 3.07 2.04
N LYS A 208 -13.49 1.94 1.73
CA LYS A 208 -12.36 1.85 0.80
C LYS A 208 -12.78 1.15 -0.48
N HIS A 209 -12.27 1.61 -1.62
CA HIS A 209 -12.47 1.00 -2.93
C HIS A 209 -11.13 0.55 -3.49
N PHE A 210 -10.98 -0.74 -3.69
CA PHE A 210 -9.80 -1.37 -4.26
C PHE A 210 -10.07 -1.76 -5.70
N THR A 211 -9.15 -1.39 -6.58
CA THR A 211 -9.01 -1.98 -7.91
C THR A 211 -7.78 -2.87 -7.89
N LEU A 212 -8.01 -4.18 -7.93
CA LEU A 212 -6.99 -5.20 -7.79
C LEU A 212 -6.69 -5.85 -9.15
N LEU A 213 -5.43 -6.10 -9.46
CA LEU A 213 -5.02 -6.92 -10.59
C LEU A 213 -4.08 -8.02 -10.07
N PRO A 214 -4.23 -9.28 -10.52
CA PRO A 214 -3.33 -10.35 -10.11
C PRO A 214 -1.89 -10.04 -10.52
N PRO A 215 -0.88 -10.66 -9.88
CA PRO A 215 0.53 -10.48 -10.26
C PRO A 215 0.79 -10.71 -11.76
N THR A 216 0.02 -11.62 -12.37
CA THR A 216 0.08 -11.97 -13.80
C THR A 216 -0.34 -10.84 -14.73
N GLU A 217 -1.00 -9.79 -14.25
CA GLU A 217 -1.40 -8.61 -15.04
C GLU A 217 -0.39 -7.46 -14.98
N GLY A 218 0.74 -7.62 -14.27
CA GLY A 218 1.80 -6.60 -14.22
C GLY A 218 2.32 -6.14 -15.59
N TRP A 219 2.19 -6.99 -16.63
CA TRP A 219 2.61 -6.68 -18.00
C TRP A 219 1.90 -5.47 -18.63
N CYS A 220 0.71 -5.12 -18.15
CA CYS A 220 -0.05 -3.98 -18.66
C CYS A 220 0.11 -2.71 -17.81
N LEU A 221 0.85 -2.77 -16.70
CA LEU A 221 1.03 -1.64 -15.79
C LEU A 221 2.24 -0.77 -16.12
N GLU A 222 2.99 -1.14 -17.15
CA GLU A 222 4.16 -0.41 -17.64
C GLU A 222 5.10 0.00 -16.50
N GLU A 223 5.45 -0.96 -15.64
CA GLU A 223 6.37 -0.73 -14.54
C GLU A 223 7.74 -0.27 -15.08
N LYS A 224 8.25 0.84 -14.53
CA LYS A 224 9.51 1.48 -14.94
C LYS A 224 10.24 2.02 -13.72
N SER A 225 11.53 2.31 -13.88
CA SER A 225 12.35 2.96 -12.86
C SER A 225 12.34 4.47 -13.06
N TYR A 226 11.98 5.22 -12.03
CA TYR A 226 11.87 6.67 -12.03
C TYR A 226 12.87 7.31 -11.07
N PRO A 227 13.44 8.48 -11.41
CA PRO A 227 14.16 9.28 -10.43
C PRO A 227 13.23 9.68 -9.28
N HIS A 228 13.78 9.73 -8.08
CA HIS A 228 13.06 10.12 -6.88
C HIS A 228 12.89 11.65 -6.81
N ALA A 229 11.74 12.10 -6.30
CA ALA A 229 11.48 13.48 -5.94
C ALA A 229 10.55 13.51 -4.73
N MET A 230 10.57 14.62 -3.99
CA MET A 230 9.71 14.81 -2.82
C MET A 230 9.05 16.19 -2.89
N TYR A 231 7.79 16.29 -2.50
CA TYR A 231 7.16 17.59 -2.32
C TYR A 231 7.76 18.30 -1.10
N SER A 232 8.10 19.58 -1.26
CA SER A 232 8.57 20.42 -0.16
C SER A 232 8.04 21.85 -0.27
N ARG A 233 8.03 22.55 0.86
CA ARG A 233 7.76 23.99 0.95
C ARG A 233 8.71 24.61 1.96
N ALA A 234 9.10 25.86 1.75
CA ALA A 234 10.03 26.57 2.64
C ALA A 234 9.38 26.94 3.99
N ASP A 235 8.12 27.35 3.94
CA ASP A 235 7.30 27.71 5.09
C ASP A 235 5.81 27.46 4.79
N ILE A 236 4.94 27.75 5.76
CA ILE A 236 3.50 27.52 5.64
C ILE A 236 2.80 28.42 4.59
N ALA A 237 3.42 29.55 4.24
CA ALA A 237 2.88 30.50 3.25
C ALA A 237 3.30 30.14 1.82
N SER A 238 4.37 29.34 1.67
CA SER A 238 4.92 28.90 0.40
C SER A 238 4.13 27.76 -0.22
N GLU A 239 4.05 27.74 -1.55
CA GLU A 239 3.43 26.63 -2.27
C GLU A 239 4.29 25.37 -2.21
N LEU A 240 3.63 24.20 -2.16
CA LEU A 240 4.30 22.91 -2.35
C LEU A 240 4.91 22.82 -3.75
N GLN A 241 6.20 22.50 -3.81
CA GLN A 241 6.95 22.27 -5.04
C GLN A 241 7.54 20.87 -5.05
N LEU A 242 7.53 20.23 -6.22
CA LEU A 242 8.18 18.95 -6.39
C LEU A 242 9.69 19.18 -6.56
N VAL A 243 10.49 18.69 -5.62
CA VAL A 243 11.94 18.84 -5.61
C VAL A 243 12.59 17.50 -5.96
N PRO A 244 13.26 17.39 -7.12
CA PRO A 244 14.04 16.21 -7.47
C PRO A 244 15.11 15.93 -6.42
N SER A 245 15.26 14.66 -6.06
CA SER A 245 16.34 14.25 -5.17
C SER A 245 17.68 14.19 -5.89
N PRO A 246 18.79 14.19 -5.14
CA PRO A 246 20.12 14.00 -5.71
C PRO A 246 20.20 12.69 -6.52
N PRO A 247 21.01 12.64 -7.59
CA PRO A 247 21.09 11.50 -8.51
C PRO A 247 21.63 10.22 -7.87
N GLU A 248 22.23 10.31 -6.68
CA GLU A 248 22.72 9.17 -5.88
C GLU A 248 21.59 8.37 -5.24
N ILE A 249 20.39 8.97 -5.11
CA ILE A 249 19.21 8.25 -4.64
C ILE A 249 18.80 7.22 -5.70
N PRO A 250 18.70 5.93 -5.34
CA PRO A 250 18.33 4.88 -6.29
C PRO A 250 17.01 5.18 -7.00
N LEU A 251 16.92 4.77 -8.26
CA LEU A 251 15.66 4.86 -9.00
C LEU A 251 14.59 3.99 -8.33
N VAL A 252 13.38 4.52 -8.25
CA VAL A 252 12.22 3.83 -7.68
C VAL A 252 11.44 3.16 -8.80
N ARG A 253 11.19 1.85 -8.66
CA ARG A 253 10.39 1.10 -9.60
C ARG A 253 8.91 1.27 -9.28
N TRP A 254 8.12 1.74 -10.24
CA TRP A 254 6.70 2.03 -10.04
C TRP A 254 5.88 1.83 -11.31
N SER A 255 4.56 1.69 -11.19
CA SER A 255 3.66 1.62 -12.35
C SER A 255 3.55 2.98 -13.06
N SER A 256 3.52 2.96 -14.41
CA SER A 256 3.22 4.17 -15.20
C SER A 256 1.72 4.51 -15.23
N VAL A 257 0.84 3.60 -14.80
CA VAL A 257 -0.61 3.79 -14.87
C VAL A 257 -1.06 4.68 -13.70
N ALA A 258 -1.41 5.94 -14.00
CA ALA A 258 -1.71 6.93 -12.97
C ALA A 258 -3.06 6.70 -12.27
N ASP A 259 -4.08 6.27 -13.01
CA ASP A 259 -5.40 5.88 -12.48
C ASP A 259 -6.02 4.84 -13.44
N PRO A 260 -6.23 3.58 -13.00
CA PRO A 260 -6.74 2.51 -13.84
C PRO A 260 -8.20 2.73 -14.29
N HIS A 261 -8.92 3.70 -13.73
CA HIS A 261 -10.28 4.06 -14.13
C HIS A 261 -10.34 5.08 -15.27
N LEU A 262 -9.19 5.66 -15.68
CA LEU A 262 -9.17 6.56 -16.83
C LEU A 262 -9.37 5.79 -18.14
N PRO A 263 -10.00 6.40 -19.16
CA PRO A 263 -10.16 5.77 -20.47
C PRO A 263 -8.81 5.33 -21.05
N ASN A 264 -8.74 4.07 -21.51
CA ASN A 264 -7.53 3.46 -22.08
C ASN A 264 -6.32 3.36 -21.14
N ALA A 265 -6.49 3.57 -19.83
CA ALA A 265 -5.40 3.41 -18.85
C ALA A 265 -4.94 1.95 -18.73
N LEU A 266 -5.88 1.02 -18.88
CA LEU A 266 -5.62 -0.41 -18.99
C LEU A 266 -6.05 -0.92 -20.37
N PRO A 267 -5.36 -1.92 -20.92
CA PRO A 267 -5.76 -2.57 -22.16
C PRO A 267 -7.07 -3.34 -21.95
N ILE A 268 -7.83 -3.57 -23.03
CA ILE A 268 -9.14 -4.26 -22.97
C ILE A 268 -9.05 -5.69 -22.44
N GLU A 269 -7.87 -6.30 -22.53
CA GLU A 269 -7.59 -7.64 -22.04
C GLU A 269 -7.37 -7.71 -20.53
N ALA A 270 -7.10 -6.59 -19.84
CA ALA A 270 -6.95 -6.58 -18.40
C ALA A 270 -8.30 -6.84 -17.70
N GLN A 271 -8.28 -7.60 -16.61
CA GLN A 271 -9.46 -8.05 -15.88
C GLN A 271 -9.36 -7.65 -14.41
N PRO A 272 -9.46 -6.34 -14.09
CA PRO A 272 -9.39 -5.87 -12.72
C PRO A 272 -10.55 -6.40 -11.87
N ILE A 273 -10.26 -6.70 -10.61
CA ILE A 273 -11.23 -7.03 -9.58
C ILE A 273 -11.53 -5.77 -8.78
N HIS A 274 -12.79 -5.35 -8.73
CA HIS A 274 -13.22 -4.20 -7.94
C HIS A 274 -13.85 -4.65 -6.62
N ILE A 275 -13.26 -4.24 -5.51
CA ILE A 275 -13.72 -4.54 -4.16
C ILE A 275 -14.08 -3.24 -3.45
N THR A 276 -15.28 -3.20 -2.86
CA THR A 276 -15.65 -2.14 -1.92
C THR A 276 -15.68 -2.74 -0.52
N LEU A 277 -14.85 -2.19 0.37
CA LEU A 277 -14.70 -2.64 1.74
C LEU A 277 -15.35 -1.62 2.68
N ASN A 278 -16.36 -2.06 3.42
CA ASN A 278 -17.11 -1.22 4.36
C ASN A 278 -16.58 -1.36 5.79
N ALA A 279 -16.98 -0.44 6.67
CA ALA A 279 -16.65 -0.52 8.09
C ALA A 279 -16.99 -1.90 8.70
N GLY A 280 -16.01 -2.49 9.39
CA GLY A 280 -16.06 -3.82 9.98
C GLY A 280 -15.70 -4.98 9.04
N GLU A 281 -15.47 -4.72 7.76
CA GLU A 281 -14.99 -5.72 6.81
C GLU A 281 -13.45 -5.71 6.72
N THR A 282 -12.87 -6.90 6.63
CA THR A 282 -11.44 -7.12 6.45
C THR A 282 -11.15 -7.71 5.07
N LEU A 283 -10.22 -7.15 4.32
CA LEU A 283 -9.69 -7.71 3.09
C LEU A 283 -8.38 -8.44 3.40
N TYR A 284 -8.30 -9.72 3.06
CA TYR A 284 -7.03 -10.37 2.80
C TYR A 284 -6.61 -10.01 1.37
N LEU A 285 -5.52 -9.24 1.25
CA LEU A 285 -4.88 -8.87 0.00
C LEU A 285 -3.54 -9.63 -0.09
N PRO A 286 -3.44 -10.65 -0.97
CA PRO A 286 -2.25 -11.49 -1.03
C PRO A 286 -1.02 -10.73 -1.55
N VAL A 287 0.16 -11.21 -1.15
CA VAL A 287 1.44 -10.69 -1.67
C VAL A 287 1.46 -10.63 -3.20
N GLY A 288 2.08 -9.59 -3.75
CA GLY A 288 2.30 -9.45 -5.18
C GLY A 288 1.08 -8.98 -5.99
N TRP A 289 -0.10 -8.88 -5.37
CA TRP A 289 -1.27 -8.31 -6.04
C TRP A 289 -1.11 -6.81 -6.25
N TRP A 290 -1.38 -6.37 -7.47
CA TRP A 290 -1.40 -4.97 -7.82
C TRP A 290 -2.69 -4.36 -7.31
N HIS A 291 -2.60 -3.19 -6.68
CA HIS A 291 -3.75 -2.56 -6.08
C HIS A 291 -3.70 -1.04 -6.19
N PHE A 292 -4.83 -0.46 -6.56
CA PHE A 292 -5.10 0.97 -6.57
C PHE A 292 -6.25 1.24 -5.59
N VAL A 293 -6.10 2.22 -4.72
CA VAL A 293 -7.01 2.41 -3.59
C VAL A 293 -7.56 3.83 -3.56
N ARG A 294 -8.89 3.93 -3.53
CA ARG A 294 -9.64 5.15 -3.25
C ARG A 294 -10.44 4.97 -1.97
N GLN A 295 -10.99 6.06 -1.46
CA GLN A 295 -11.94 6.03 -0.34
C GLN A 295 -13.10 6.99 -0.59
N SER A 296 -14.18 6.81 0.16
CA SER A 296 -15.40 7.62 0.04
C SER A 296 -15.80 8.21 1.38
N GLY A 297 -16.46 9.36 1.32
CA GLY A 297 -16.86 10.15 2.49
C GLY A 297 -15.72 11.05 3.01
N ASP A 298 -16.07 11.91 3.95
CA ASP A 298 -15.16 12.95 4.46
C ASP A 298 -13.99 12.33 5.25
N ILE A 299 -14.28 11.33 6.09
CA ILE A 299 -13.26 10.66 6.90
C ILE A 299 -13.43 9.14 6.83
N THR A 300 -12.43 8.49 6.25
CA THR A 300 -12.23 7.04 6.29
C THR A 300 -11.07 6.69 7.20
N ILE A 301 -11.28 5.73 8.10
CA ILE A 301 -10.24 5.18 8.99
C ILE A 301 -10.09 3.69 8.70
N ALA A 302 -8.86 3.25 8.52
CA ALA A 302 -8.53 1.85 8.35
C ALA A 302 -7.28 1.46 9.13
N VAL A 303 -7.14 0.17 9.41
CA VAL A 303 -5.94 -0.42 10.00
C VAL A 303 -5.54 -1.61 9.15
N ASN A 304 -4.25 -1.77 8.89
CA ASN A 304 -3.76 -2.97 8.24
C ASN A 304 -2.60 -3.62 9.01
N TRP A 305 -2.49 -4.93 8.88
CA TRP A 305 -1.38 -5.74 9.38
C TRP A 305 -0.61 -6.28 8.17
N TRP A 306 0.69 -6.02 8.13
CA TRP A 306 1.60 -6.59 7.13
C TRP A 306 2.38 -7.72 7.75
N TYR A 307 2.24 -8.91 7.17
CA TYR A 307 3.06 -10.07 7.47
C TYR A 307 4.01 -10.27 6.30
N ASP A 308 5.32 -10.43 6.57
CA ASP A 308 6.26 -10.74 5.51
C ASP A 308 5.83 -11.99 4.76
N ALA A 309 5.95 -11.96 3.44
CA ALA A 309 5.55 -13.09 2.61
C ALA A 309 6.50 -14.27 2.79
N GLU A 310 6.00 -15.50 2.62
CA GLU A 310 6.88 -16.65 2.49
C GLU A 310 7.56 -16.64 1.12
N ILE A 311 8.80 -16.16 1.09
CA ILE A 311 9.61 -16.01 -0.12
C ILE A 311 10.36 -17.29 -0.52
N GLN A 312 10.39 -18.32 0.33
CA GLN A 312 10.98 -19.61 -0.02
C GLN A 312 10.16 -20.34 -1.11
N GLY A 313 10.78 -21.33 -1.73
CA GLY A 313 10.15 -22.11 -2.78
C GLY A 313 9.95 -21.33 -4.08
N MET A 314 8.80 -21.51 -4.72
CA MET A 314 8.53 -20.95 -6.05
C MET A 314 7.91 -19.54 -6.02
N ASN A 315 7.39 -19.08 -4.89
CA ASN A 315 6.57 -17.86 -4.80
C ASN A 315 7.35 -16.63 -5.28
N TRP A 316 8.49 -16.34 -4.65
CA TRP A 316 9.33 -15.19 -5.03
C TRP A 316 9.83 -15.29 -6.47
N MET A 317 10.20 -16.50 -6.91
CA MET A 317 10.65 -16.73 -8.29
C MET A 317 9.58 -16.31 -9.29
N TRP A 318 8.32 -16.75 -9.10
CA TRP A 318 7.20 -16.39 -9.97
C TRP A 318 6.88 -14.90 -9.93
N LEU A 319 6.76 -14.30 -8.75
CA LEU A 319 6.48 -12.86 -8.62
C LEU A 319 7.56 -12.02 -9.31
N ASN A 320 8.83 -12.33 -9.08
CA ASN A 320 9.94 -11.64 -9.71
C ASN A 320 10.01 -11.87 -11.22
N MET A 321 9.64 -13.06 -11.71
CA MET A 321 9.56 -13.37 -13.14
C MET A 321 8.45 -12.57 -13.83
N LEU A 322 7.29 -12.41 -13.20
CA LEU A 322 6.15 -11.67 -13.75
C LEU A 322 6.38 -10.15 -13.79
N ARG A 323 7.22 -9.61 -12.90
CA ARG A 323 7.63 -8.20 -12.85
C ARG A 323 8.79 -7.85 -13.81
N ALA A 324 9.13 -8.73 -14.76
CA ALA A 324 10.20 -8.50 -15.73
C ALA A 324 9.78 -7.52 -16.83
N GLY A 325 9.83 -6.21 -16.53
CA GLY A 325 9.71 -5.12 -17.49
C GLY A 325 10.52 -3.89 -17.07
N GLY A 326 11.43 -3.43 -17.94
CA GLY A 326 12.14 -2.13 -17.83
C GLY A 326 13.61 -2.24 -17.39
N ASN A 327 14.51 -1.61 -18.17
CA ASN A 327 15.96 -1.61 -17.99
C ASN A 327 16.41 -1.26 -16.56
N VAL A 328 17.27 -2.12 -15.99
CA VAL A 328 18.17 -1.78 -14.89
C VAL A 328 19.44 -1.25 -15.54
N PRO A 329 19.80 0.05 -15.44
CA PRO A 329 21.20 0.41 -15.57
C PRO A 329 21.96 -0.31 -14.45
N PRO A 330 23.14 -0.90 -14.71
CA PRO A 330 23.93 -1.52 -13.66
C PRO A 330 24.12 -0.51 -12.51
N GLN A 331 23.74 -0.90 -11.30
CA GLN A 331 24.22 -0.21 -10.11
C GLN A 331 25.73 -0.37 -10.08
N GLU A 332 26.47 0.72 -10.28
CA GLU A 332 27.88 0.75 -9.90
C GLU A 332 27.93 0.51 -8.39
N THR A 333 28.38 -0.68 -8.01
CA THR A 333 28.76 -0.99 -6.64
C THR A 333 29.96 -0.10 -6.29
N ASN A 334 29.71 1.04 -5.65
CA ASN A 334 30.78 1.76 -4.97
C ASN A 334 31.16 0.96 -3.73
N ASN A 335 32.27 0.22 -3.87
CA ASN A 335 33.03 -0.29 -2.75
C ASN A 335 33.49 0.87 -1.87
N LEU A 336 33.13 0.84 -0.60
CA LEU A 336 33.97 1.27 0.51
C LEU A 336 33.83 0.29 1.67
#